data_AF-A0A930SNQ3-F1
#
_entry.id   AF-A0A930SNQ3-F1
#
_cell.length_a   1.000
_cell.length_b   1.000
_cell.length_c   1.000
_cell.angle_alpha   90.00
_cell.angle_beta   90.00
_cell.angle_gamma   90.00
#
_symmetry.space_group_name_H-M   'P 1'
#
loop_
_entity.id
_entity.type
_entity.pdbx_description
1 polymer ?
#
loop_
_entity_poly.entity_id
_entity_poly.type
_entity_poly.pdbx_seq_one_letter_code
_entity_poly.pdbx_strand_id
1 'polypeptide(L)'
;DLDDGDDDDGFDDDLDDDDDDDDGVAVNPNDGSTQFRAVLPRFVFIGVFVFQNVPSGRWVDPPVADGFEYEMTPRNIPVGVASRVFPGMTGVGEADDSVFTRISGFPIGVDADDTFVVSVEGIVLGEFSPGNTLRFSDYAEVLGDRLVDGGVRKFTISEINPAADSSNPIAFPLQLDFNTPTASFEMRALEAAGSDTQISSSSVRQ
;
A
#
# COMPACT_ATOMS: atom_id res chain seq x y z
N ASP A 1 49.39 -28.21 54.17
CA ASP A 1 49.84 -26.81 54.25
C ASP A 1 50.17 -26.35 52.84
N LEU A 2 49.56 -25.34 52.23
CA LEU A 2 48.41 -24.47 52.48
C LEU A 2 47.95 -24.01 51.06
N ASP A 3 46.76 -23.40 50.99
CA ASP A 3 46.32 -22.39 49.99
C ASP A 3 47.50 -21.56 49.41
N ASP A 4 47.40 -20.91 48.24
CA ASP A 4 46.50 -19.78 47.96
C ASP A 4 46.35 -19.54 46.43
N GLY A 5 45.19 -19.02 46.00
CA GLY A 5 45.15 -18.05 44.89
C GLY A 5 44.16 -18.29 43.74
N ASP A 6 42.87 -18.10 44.04
CA ASP A 6 41.83 -17.35 43.31
C ASP A 6 41.96 -17.03 41.80
N ASP A 7 40.88 -17.40 41.10
CA ASP A 7 40.06 -16.60 40.17
C ASP A 7 40.74 -15.76 39.07
N ASP A 8 40.57 -16.19 37.82
CA ASP A 8 40.18 -15.26 36.74
C ASP A 8 39.36 -15.99 35.67
N ASP A 9 38.29 -15.31 35.30
CA ASP A 9 37.08 -15.70 34.63
C ASP A 9 37.22 -15.43 33.13
N GLY A 10 37.56 -16.49 32.38
CA GLY A 10 37.46 -16.51 30.92
C GLY A 10 36.01 -16.65 30.47
N PHE A 11 35.28 -15.54 30.61
CA PHE A 11 34.06 -15.24 29.87
C PHE A 11 34.48 -15.07 28.39
N ASP A 12 34.28 -16.10 27.57
CA ASP A 12 34.19 -15.94 26.12
C ASP A 12 32.88 -16.60 25.68
N ASP A 13 31.92 -15.70 25.65
CA ASP A 13 30.58 -15.65 25.11
C ASP A 13 30.56 -15.94 23.60
N ASP A 14 30.84 -17.19 23.23
CA ASP A 14 30.41 -17.75 21.95
C ASP A 14 28.95 -18.22 22.07
N LEU A 15 28.05 -17.25 22.24
CA LEU A 15 26.64 -17.41 21.85
C LEU A 15 26.60 -17.29 20.32
N ASP A 16 27.03 -18.35 19.64
CA ASP A 16 26.47 -18.70 18.34
C ASP A 16 25.04 -19.19 18.59
N ASP A 17 24.16 -18.25 18.97
CA ASP A 17 22.72 -18.37 18.82
C ASP A 17 22.42 -18.23 17.32
N ASP A 18 22.91 -19.20 16.53
CA ASP A 18 22.24 -19.65 15.31
C ASP A 18 20.95 -20.38 15.74
N ASP A 19 20.08 -19.65 16.44
CA ASP A 19 18.66 -19.92 16.49
C ASP A 19 18.10 -19.58 15.10
N ASP A 20 18.49 -20.39 14.12
CA ASP A 20 17.61 -20.78 13.00
C ASP A 20 16.47 -21.65 13.56
N ASP A 21 15.81 -21.13 14.60
CA ASP A 21 14.46 -21.47 14.94
C ASP A 21 13.60 -20.87 13.81
N ASP A 22 13.40 -21.71 12.80
CA ASP A 22 12.21 -21.76 11.95
C ASP A 22 10.97 -21.88 12.87
N ASP A 23 10.66 -20.80 13.59
CA ASP A 23 9.61 -20.70 14.60
C ASP A 23 8.29 -20.24 13.98
N GLY A 24 8.03 -20.56 12.71
CA GLY A 24 6.73 -20.29 12.10
C GLY A 24 6.23 -18.87 12.37
N VAL A 25 7.14 -17.87 12.33
CA VAL A 25 6.82 -16.45 12.48
C VAL A 25 5.57 -16.21 11.66
N ALA A 26 4.48 -15.83 12.33
CA ALA A 26 3.31 -15.34 11.62
C ALA A 26 3.81 -14.20 10.74
N VAL A 27 3.97 -14.47 9.43
CA VAL A 27 4.39 -13.46 8.47
C VAL A 27 3.48 -12.28 8.70
N ASN A 28 4.03 -11.17 9.17
CA ASN A 28 3.23 -10.00 9.47
C ASN A 28 2.49 -9.70 8.15
N PRO A 29 1.15 -9.74 8.11
CA PRO A 29 0.43 -9.54 6.85
C PRO A 29 0.67 -8.13 6.28
N ASN A 30 1.23 -7.24 7.11
CA ASN A 30 1.70 -5.91 6.73
C ASN A 30 3.23 -5.83 6.54
N ASP A 31 3.92 -6.97 6.40
CA ASP A 31 5.30 -7.02 5.92
C ASP A 31 5.29 -6.63 4.45
N GLY A 32 5.46 -5.33 4.23
CA GLY A 32 5.65 -4.66 2.94
C GLY A 32 7.07 -4.11 2.83
N SER A 33 8.06 -4.82 3.35
CA SER A 33 9.45 -4.34 3.44
C SER A 33 10.15 -4.24 2.08
N THR A 34 9.71 -5.00 1.09
CA THR A 34 10.26 -5.00 -0.28
C THR A 34 9.13 -5.18 -1.30
N GLN A 35 9.37 -4.86 -2.57
CA GLN A 35 8.39 -5.13 -3.63
C GLN A 35 8.04 -6.63 -3.77
N PHE A 36 8.96 -7.53 -3.41
CA PHE A 36 8.76 -8.99 -3.49
C PHE A 36 8.08 -9.57 -2.25
N ARG A 37 7.96 -8.77 -1.19
CA ARG A 37 7.23 -9.06 0.06
C ARG A 37 6.33 -7.87 0.32
N ALA A 38 5.43 -7.61 -0.61
CA ALA A 38 4.48 -6.53 -0.53
C ALA A 38 3.25 -6.96 0.28
N VAL A 39 2.60 -5.98 0.91
CA VAL A 39 1.31 -6.18 1.58
C VAL A 39 0.27 -6.51 0.52
N LEU A 40 -0.43 -7.64 0.70
CA LEU A 40 -1.54 -8.03 -0.17
C LEU A 40 -2.88 -7.49 0.35
N PRO A 41 -3.90 -7.33 -0.50
CA PRO A 41 -5.21 -6.87 -0.05
C PRO A 41 -5.82 -7.88 0.92
N ARG A 42 -6.43 -7.35 1.98
CA ARG A 42 -7.09 -8.16 3.00
C ARG A 42 -8.42 -8.71 2.53
N PHE A 43 -9.13 -7.92 1.72
CA PHE A 43 -10.39 -8.34 1.09
C PHE A 43 -10.33 -8.01 -0.39
N VAL A 44 -10.87 -8.94 -1.18
CA VAL A 44 -11.02 -8.80 -2.63
C VAL A 44 -12.49 -8.96 -2.97
N PHE A 45 -13.07 -7.89 -3.52
CA PHE A 45 -14.36 -7.91 -4.19
C PHE A 45 -14.11 -7.70 -5.68
N ILE A 46 -15.13 -7.91 -6.51
CA ILE A 46 -15.00 -7.79 -7.98
C ILE A 46 -14.39 -6.41 -8.32
N GLY A 47 -13.12 -6.41 -8.73
CA GLY A 47 -12.36 -5.21 -9.08
C GLY A 47 -12.00 -4.26 -7.92
N VAL A 48 -12.23 -4.64 -6.65
CA VAL A 48 -11.93 -3.79 -5.48
C VAL A 48 -11.06 -4.54 -4.48
N PHE A 49 -9.94 -3.95 -4.09
CA PHE A 49 -8.93 -4.51 -3.21
C PHE A 49 -8.80 -3.64 -1.96
N VAL A 50 -9.05 -4.20 -0.78
CA VAL A 50 -9.12 -3.45 0.47
C VAL A 50 -7.88 -3.70 1.31
N PHE A 51 -7.20 -2.62 1.66
CA PHE A 51 -6.01 -2.60 2.52
C PHE A 51 -6.38 -2.00 3.88
N GLN A 52 -5.98 -2.68 4.97
CA GLN A 52 -6.36 -2.27 6.31
C GLN A 52 -5.13 -2.12 7.22
N ASN A 53 -5.00 -0.95 7.85
CA ASN A 53 -3.94 -0.63 8.80
C ASN A 53 -2.53 -0.89 8.25
N VAL A 54 -2.30 -0.54 6.98
CA VAL A 54 -0.99 -0.64 6.33
C VAL A 54 -0.06 0.41 6.95
N PRO A 55 1.12 0.03 7.45
CA PRO A 55 2.12 0.99 7.91
C PRO A 55 2.58 1.90 6.76
N SER A 56 2.84 3.17 7.06
CA SER A 56 3.44 4.08 6.09
C SER A 56 4.82 3.58 5.63
N GLY A 57 5.15 3.79 4.36
CA GLY A 57 6.41 3.41 3.73
C GLY A 57 6.45 1.95 3.27
N ARG A 58 5.31 1.26 3.20
CA ARG A 58 5.23 -0.15 2.80
C ARG A 58 4.89 -0.30 1.33
N TRP A 59 5.45 -1.34 0.72
CA TRP A 59 5.02 -1.85 -0.57
C TRP A 59 3.66 -2.53 -0.42
N VAL A 60 2.71 -2.16 -1.27
CA VAL A 60 1.37 -2.76 -1.34
C VAL A 60 1.15 -3.28 -2.75
N ASP A 61 0.52 -4.43 -2.90
CA ASP A 61 0.47 -5.12 -4.18
C ASP A 61 -0.95 -5.62 -4.48
N PRO A 62 -1.67 -4.96 -5.40
CA PRO A 62 -2.92 -5.48 -5.92
C PRO A 62 -2.67 -6.55 -7.00
N PRO A 63 -3.68 -7.37 -7.30
CA PRO A 63 -3.72 -8.14 -8.55
C PRO A 63 -3.62 -7.24 -9.78
N VAL A 64 -3.10 -7.76 -10.89
CA VAL A 64 -2.86 -7.04 -12.15
C VAL A 64 -4.11 -6.39 -12.76
N ALA A 65 -3.96 -5.16 -13.26
CA ALA A 65 -4.93 -4.42 -14.06
C ALA A 65 -4.21 -3.37 -14.92
N ASP A 66 -4.89 -2.75 -15.88
CA ASP A 66 -4.33 -1.70 -16.74
C ASP A 66 -4.18 -0.34 -16.02
N GLY A 67 -4.78 -0.23 -14.84
CA GLY A 67 -4.67 0.90 -13.95
C GLY A 67 -5.34 0.64 -12.60
N PHE A 68 -5.06 1.51 -11.63
CA PHE A 68 -5.71 1.50 -10.33
C PHE A 68 -6.10 2.90 -9.89
N GLU A 69 -7.30 3.01 -9.35
CA GLU A 69 -7.73 4.15 -8.55
C GLU A 69 -7.55 3.82 -7.05
N TYR A 70 -6.80 4.65 -6.34
CA TYR A 70 -6.54 4.52 -4.91
C TYR A 70 -7.39 5.52 -4.15
N GLU A 71 -8.06 5.10 -3.08
CA GLU A 71 -8.93 5.96 -2.26
C GLU A 71 -8.80 5.63 -0.77
N MET A 72 -8.51 6.66 0.05
CA MET A 72 -8.43 6.51 1.50
C MET A 72 -9.78 6.10 2.10
N THR A 73 -9.75 5.14 3.03
CA THR A 73 -10.93 4.80 3.83
C THR A 73 -10.82 5.44 5.21
N PRO A 74 -11.90 6.07 5.72
CA PRO A 74 -11.92 6.59 7.08
C PRO A 74 -11.60 5.50 8.12
N ARG A 75 -10.93 5.90 9.20
CA ARG A 75 -10.57 5.02 10.32
C ARG A 75 -11.66 5.07 11.38
N ASN A 76 -12.05 3.90 11.89
CA ASN A 76 -12.96 3.82 13.03
C ASN A 76 -12.26 4.29 14.30
N ILE A 77 -12.80 5.34 14.95
CA ILE A 77 -12.36 5.82 16.26
C ILE A 77 -13.38 5.37 17.32
N PRO A 78 -12.95 4.73 18.42
CA PRO A 78 -13.80 4.57 19.60
C PRO A 78 -14.20 5.95 20.14
N VAL A 79 -15.48 6.32 20.03
CA VAL A 79 -15.99 7.50 20.74
C VAL A 79 -16.37 7.07 22.15
N GLY A 80 -15.47 7.36 23.08
CA GLY A 80 -15.64 7.09 24.50
C GLY A 80 -14.33 6.77 25.22
N VAL A 81 -13.57 7.78 25.62
CA VAL A 81 -13.04 7.70 27.00
C VAL A 81 -14.26 7.71 27.90
N ALA A 82 -14.30 6.92 28.98
CA ALA A 82 -15.39 6.98 29.96
C ALA A 82 -15.68 8.44 30.30
N SER A 83 -16.67 9.04 29.62
CA SER A 83 -16.98 10.43 29.82
C SER A 83 -17.52 10.46 31.23
N ARG A 84 -16.80 11.10 32.14
CA ARG A 84 -17.20 11.18 33.56
C ARG A 84 -18.59 11.81 33.72
N VAL A 85 -19.10 12.42 32.65
CA VAL A 85 -20.38 13.11 32.56
C VAL A 85 -21.50 12.19 32.03
N PHE A 86 -21.20 11.14 31.25
CA PHE A 86 -22.21 10.20 30.73
C PHE A 86 -21.69 8.75 30.74
N PRO A 87 -21.91 8.01 31.84
CA PRO A 87 -21.62 6.58 31.89
C PRO A 87 -22.50 5.84 30.87
N GLY A 88 -21.89 5.01 30.00
CA GLY A 88 -22.61 4.03 29.18
C GLY A 88 -22.83 4.38 27.70
N MET A 89 -22.26 5.46 27.17
CA MET A 89 -22.29 5.74 25.72
C MET A 89 -20.95 5.34 25.09
N THR A 90 -20.84 4.08 24.68
CA THR A 90 -19.77 3.60 23.79
C THR A 90 -20.28 3.69 22.35
N GLY A 91 -19.63 4.47 21.51
CA GLY A 91 -19.91 4.49 20.07
C GLY A 91 -18.62 4.31 19.26
N VAL A 92 -18.78 4.21 17.95
CA VAL A 92 -17.69 4.29 16.98
C VAL A 92 -17.94 5.54 16.13
N GLY A 93 -17.00 6.49 16.16
CA GLY A 93 -16.93 7.59 15.19
C GLY A 93 -15.96 7.24 14.06
N GLU A 94 -15.87 8.09 13.06
CA GLU A 94 -14.92 7.94 11.94
C GLU A 94 -13.97 9.14 11.93
N ALA A 95 -12.67 8.88 11.77
CA ALA A 95 -11.70 9.89 11.40
C ALA A 95 -11.33 9.75 9.94
N ASP A 96 -11.46 10.85 9.24
CA ASP A 96 -11.03 10.98 7.87
C ASP A 96 -9.76 11.85 7.79
N ASP A 97 -8.70 11.40 8.47
CA ASP A 97 -7.47 12.17 8.73
C ASP A 97 -6.22 11.60 8.06
N SER A 98 -6.33 10.44 7.39
CA SER A 98 -5.25 9.84 6.61
C SER A 98 -5.27 10.33 5.16
N VAL A 99 -4.11 10.70 4.63
CA VAL A 99 -3.90 11.06 3.21
C VAL A 99 -2.65 10.38 2.66
N PHE A 100 -2.62 10.14 1.35
CA PHE A 100 -1.42 9.72 0.63
C PHE A 100 -0.48 10.91 0.48
N THR A 101 0.72 10.85 1.04
CA THR A 101 1.67 11.96 1.02
C THR A 101 2.75 11.77 -0.04
N ARG A 102 3.09 10.51 -0.35
CA ARG A 102 4.15 10.18 -1.31
C ARG A 102 3.98 8.77 -1.89
N ILE A 103 4.36 8.63 -3.15
CA ILE A 103 4.75 7.36 -3.76
C ILE A 103 6.27 7.28 -3.68
N SER A 104 6.79 6.41 -2.82
CA SER A 104 8.24 6.29 -2.56
C SER A 104 8.96 5.36 -3.53
N GLY A 105 8.23 4.51 -4.21
CA GLY A 105 8.80 3.47 -5.05
C GLY A 105 7.79 3.00 -6.07
N PHE A 106 8.19 3.11 -7.33
CA PHE A 106 7.50 2.49 -8.45
C PHE A 106 8.07 1.08 -8.69
N PRO A 107 7.22 0.10 -9.06
CA PRO A 107 7.62 -1.30 -9.24
C PRO A 107 8.60 -1.47 -10.40
N ILE A 108 9.48 -2.46 -10.29
CA ILE A 108 10.45 -2.84 -11.33
C ILE A 108 9.94 -4.07 -12.07
N GLY A 109 9.93 -4.03 -13.41
CA GLY A 109 9.72 -5.23 -14.24
C GLY A 109 8.28 -5.77 -14.22
N VAL A 110 7.31 -4.92 -13.90
CA VAL A 110 5.87 -5.24 -13.97
C VAL A 110 5.22 -4.74 -15.25
N ASP A 111 5.80 -3.71 -15.84
CA ASP A 111 5.31 -2.98 -16.99
C ASP A 111 6.31 -3.11 -18.14
N ALA A 112 5.81 -3.25 -19.36
CA ALA A 112 6.66 -3.55 -20.52
C ALA A 112 7.65 -2.42 -20.83
N ASP A 113 7.32 -1.19 -20.47
CA ASP A 113 8.11 0.02 -20.69
C ASP A 113 8.54 0.75 -19.40
N ASP A 114 8.32 0.10 -18.25
CA ASP A 114 8.64 0.61 -16.90
C ASP A 114 8.16 2.07 -16.68
N THR A 115 6.98 2.40 -17.22
CA THR A 115 6.42 3.76 -17.20
C THR A 115 5.01 3.79 -16.62
N PHE A 116 4.76 4.72 -15.71
CA PHE A 116 3.50 4.84 -14.97
C PHE A 116 3.00 6.28 -14.99
N VAL A 117 1.77 6.50 -15.41
CA VAL A 117 1.13 7.82 -15.35
C VAL A 117 0.42 7.98 -14.02
N VAL A 118 0.75 9.02 -13.27
CA VAL A 118 0.06 9.37 -12.01
C VAL A 118 -0.83 10.59 -12.23
N SER A 119 -2.09 10.49 -11.80
CA SER A 119 -3.03 11.60 -11.84
C SER A 119 -3.86 11.74 -10.56
N VAL A 120 -4.39 12.93 -10.30
CA VAL A 120 -5.28 13.23 -9.18
C VAL A 120 -6.52 13.92 -9.72
N GLU A 121 -7.69 13.27 -9.59
CA GLU A 121 -8.96 13.75 -10.14
C GLU A 121 -8.87 14.20 -11.61
N GLY A 122 -8.12 13.45 -12.43
CA GLY A 122 -7.91 13.73 -13.86
C GLY A 122 -6.80 14.75 -14.17
N ILE A 123 -6.16 15.34 -13.17
CA ILE A 123 -4.96 16.17 -13.36
C ILE A 123 -3.74 15.25 -13.41
N VAL A 124 -3.12 15.13 -14.58
CA VAL A 124 -1.88 14.36 -14.75
C VAL A 124 -0.73 15.10 -14.08
N LEU A 125 -0.07 14.42 -13.14
CA LEU A 125 1.10 14.93 -12.41
C LEU A 125 2.41 14.62 -13.16
N GLY A 126 2.43 13.54 -13.93
CA GLY A 126 3.56 13.17 -14.77
C GLY A 126 3.63 11.67 -15.04
N GLU A 127 4.70 11.29 -15.73
CA GLU A 127 5.15 9.92 -15.96
C GLU A 127 6.29 9.59 -14.99
N PHE A 128 6.29 8.37 -14.48
CA PHE A 128 7.25 7.91 -13.48
C PHE A 128 7.75 6.51 -13.81
N SER A 129 9.00 6.26 -13.47
CA SER A 129 9.67 4.97 -13.68
C SER A 129 10.27 4.45 -12.37
N PRO A 130 10.71 3.18 -12.32
CA PRO A 130 11.55 2.64 -11.26
C PRO A 130 12.62 3.60 -10.75
N GLY A 131 12.67 3.79 -9.43
CA GLY A 131 13.62 4.69 -8.76
C GLY A 131 13.19 6.16 -8.72
N ASN A 132 12.10 6.55 -9.39
CA ASN A 132 11.48 7.85 -9.16
C ASN A 132 10.68 7.86 -7.85
N THR A 133 10.42 9.07 -7.36
CA THR A 133 9.54 9.30 -6.22
C THR A 133 8.59 10.44 -6.57
N LEU A 134 7.35 10.37 -6.09
CA LEU A 134 6.37 11.45 -6.23
C LEU A 134 5.92 11.87 -4.84
N ARG A 135 6.12 13.14 -4.49
CA ARG A 135 5.57 13.76 -3.27
C ARG A 135 4.44 14.70 -3.69
N PHE A 136 3.21 14.45 -3.22
CA PHE A 136 2.04 15.22 -3.67
C PHE A 136 2.12 16.71 -3.33
N SER A 137 2.78 17.07 -2.22
CA SER A 137 2.96 18.49 -1.84
C SER A 137 3.79 19.29 -2.86
N ASP A 138 4.62 18.64 -3.68
CA ASP A 138 5.42 19.32 -4.70
C ASP A 138 4.53 19.84 -5.86
N TYR A 139 3.31 19.33 -5.95
CA TYR A 139 2.29 19.68 -6.93
C TYR A 139 1.21 20.62 -6.35
N ALA A 140 1.49 21.30 -5.22
CA ALA A 140 0.52 22.17 -4.55
C ALA A 140 -0.09 23.24 -5.48
N GLU A 141 0.70 23.79 -6.41
CA GLU A 141 0.24 24.82 -7.36
C GLU A 141 -0.85 24.29 -8.32
N VAL A 142 -0.74 23.02 -8.74
CA VAL A 142 -1.70 22.41 -9.68
C VAL A 142 -2.84 21.69 -8.97
N LEU A 143 -2.59 21.12 -7.78
CA LEU A 143 -3.58 20.40 -6.99
C LEU A 143 -4.52 21.34 -6.23
N GLY A 144 -4.01 22.47 -5.74
CA GLY A 144 -4.79 23.43 -4.96
C GLY A 144 -5.52 22.77 -3.80
N ASP A 145 -6.84 22.96 -3.73
CA ASP A 145 -7.70 22.45 -2.65
C ASP A 145 -7.78 20.91 -2.56
N ARG A 146 -7.26 20.19 -3.56
CA ARG A 146 -7.14 18.71 -3.52
C ARG A 146 -6.07 18.23 -2.56
N LEU A 147 -5.13 19.11 -2.21
CA LEU A 147 -4.10 18.83 -1.23
C LEU A 147 -4.67 19.07 0.18
N VAL A 148 -4.87 17.99 0.93
CA VAL A 148 -5.33 18.03 2.31
C VAL A 148 -4.18 17.53 3.18
N ASP A 149 -3.79 18.32 4.19
CA ASP A 149 -2.70 17.99 5.13
C ASP A 149 -1.38 17.55 4.45
N GLY A 150 -1.07 18.14 3.30
CA GLY A 150 0.15 17.86 2.53
C GLY A 150 0.10 16.63 1.64
N GLY A 151 -1.06 15.98 1.50
CA GLY A 151 -1.28 14.80 0.66
C GLY A 151 -2.61 14.84 -0.09
N VAL A 152 -2.97 13.72 -0.72
CA VAL A 152 -4.24 13.56 -1.43
C VAL A 152 -5.03 12.40 -0.85
N ARG A 153 -6.35 12.47 -0.93
CA ARG A 153 -7.24 11.37 -0.51
C ARG A 153 -7.39 10.28 -1.57
N LYS A 154 -7.17 10.67 -2.83
CA LYS A 154 -7.44 9.86 -4.00
C LYS A 154 -6.46 10.18 -5.11
N PHE A 155 -5.94 9.16 -5.78
CA PHE A 155 -5.11 9.29 -6.98
C PHE A 155 -5.29 8.07 -7.89
N THR A 156 -4.82 8.18 -9.12
CA THR A 156 -4.90 7.12 -10.13
C THR A 156 -3.52 6.85 -10.68
N ILE A 157 -3.21 5.57 -10.87
CA ILE A 157 -2.11 5.10 -11.72
C ILE A 157 -2.72 4.45 -12.95
N SER A 158 -2.25 4.82 -14.12
CA SER A 158 -2.70 4.31 -15.41
C SER A 158 -1.55 4.02 -16.34
N GLU A 159 -1.88 3.50 -17.52
CA GLU A 159 -0.93 3.07 -18.55
C GLU A 159 -0.03 1.92 -18.08
N ILE A 160 -0.56 1.09 -17.19
CA ILE A 160 0.08 -0.17 -16.84
C ILE A 160 -0.13 -1.08 -18.05
N ASN A 161 0.95 -1.35 -18.79
CA ASN A 161 1.06 -2.30 -19.88
C ASN A 161 1.67 -3.60 -19.32
N PRO A 162 0.89 -4.43 -18.60
CA PRO A 162 1.46 -5.53 -17.83
C PRO A 162 2.29 -6.46 -18.72
N ALA A 163 3.56 -6.61 -18.36
CA ALA A 163 4.54 -7.37 -19.14
C ALA A 163 4.25 -8.89 -19.14
N ALA A 164 3.44 -9.39 -18.21
CA ALA A 164 3.09 -10.81 -18.11
C ALA A 164 1.76 -11.08 -17.38
N ASP A 165 1.08 -12.12 -17.89
CA ASP A 165 0.02 -12.96 -17.30
C ASP A 165 -0.92 -12.34 -16.25
N SER A 166 -2.18 -12.15 -16.67
CA SER A 166 -3.29 -11.70 -15.82
C SER A 166 -3.57 -12.60 -14.59
N SER A 167 -2.95 -13.78 -14.51
CA SER A 167 -3.09 -14.74 -13.41
C SER A 167 -2.04 -14.60 -12.29
N ASN A 168 -1.06 -13.70 -12.40
CA ASN A 168 -0.07 -13.47 -11.35
C ASN A 168 -0.68 -12.66 -10.17
N PRO A 169 -0.68 -13.20 -8.94
CA PRO A 169 -1.20 -12.49 -7.77
C PRO A 169 -0.25 -11.40 -7.23
N ILE A 170 1.01 -11.35 -7.66
CA ILE A 170 2.01 -10.32 -7.31
C ILE A 170 2.30 -9.55 -8.58
N ALA A 171 1.63 -8.41 -8.77
CA ALA A 171 1.48 -7.83 -10.10
C ALA A 171 1.85 -6.37 -10.18
N PHE A 172 1.58 -5.59 -9.14
CA PHE A 172 1.82 -4.15 -9.16
C PHE A 172 2.22 -3.60 -7.78
N PRO A 173 3.35 -4.03 -7.21
CA PRO A 173 3.81 -3.53 -5.92
C PRO A 173 4.15 -2.04 -6.00
N LEU A 174 3.50 -1.22 -5.18
CA LEU A 174 3.72 0.23 -5.08
C LEU A 174 4.07 0.61 -3.65
N GLN A 175 5.12 1.41 -3.44
CA GLN A 175 5.48 1.87 -2.10
C GLN A 175 4.78 3.18 -1.75
N LEU A 176 3.97 3.18 -0.69
CA LEU A 176 3.14 4.31 -0.30
C LEU A 176 3.50 4.87 1.07
N ASP A 177 3.49 6.20 1.20
CA ASP A 177 3.55 6.90 2.48
C ASP A 177 2.26 7.65 2.78
N PHE A 178 1.99 7.75 4.08
CA PHE A 178 0.82 8.43 4.63
C PHE A 178 1.27 9.52 5.62
N ASN A 179 0.37 10.43 5.97
CA ASN A 179 0.59 11.39 7.06
C ASN A 179 0.39 10.76 8.46
N THR A 180 -0.16 9.55 8.54
CA THR A 180 -0.39 8.77 9.76
C THR A 180 0.53 7.55 9.82
N PRO A 181 0.82 6.99 11.02
CA PRO A 181 1.66 5.78 11.13
C PRO A 181 1.11 4.58 10.35
N THR A 182 -0.21 4.46 10.28
CA THR A 182 -0.92 3.48 9.46
C THR A 182 -2.10 4.13 8.74
N ALA A 183 -2.50 3.58 7.60
CA ALA A 183 -3.72 3.97 6.88
C ALA A 183 -4.47 2.73 6.37
N SER A 184 -5.74 2.93 6.04
CA SER A 184 -6.57 1.95 5.34
C SER A 184 -7.08 2.61 4.06
N PHE A 185 -7.14 1.86 2.98
CA PHE A 185 -7.53 2.37 1.67
C PHE A 185 -8.07 1.26 0.77
N GLU A 186 -8.79 1.65 -0.27
CA GLU A 186 -9.21 0.77 -1.34
C GLU A 186 -8.41 1.04 -2.60
N MET A 187 -8.26 0.01 -3.42
CA MET A 187 -7.80 0.10 -4.79
C MET A 187 -8.86 -0.47 -5.71
N ARG A 188 -9.19 0.25 -6.78
CA ARG A 188 -10.14 -0.21 -7.80
C ARG A 188 -9.43 -0.43 -9.11
N ALA A 189 -9.56 -1.62 -9.66
CA ALA A 189 -9.03 -1.94 -10.99
C ALA A 189 -9.71 -1.07 -12.04
N LEU A 190 -8.90 -0.41 -12.86
CA LEU A 190 -9.32 0.21 -14.10
C LEU A 190 -9.02 -0.81 -15.20
N GLU A 191 -10.04 -1.50 -15.66
CA GLU A 191 -9.93 -2.21 -16.94
C GLU A 191 -9.67 -1.17 -18.03
N ALA A 192 -8.81 -1.45 -19.01
CA ALA A 192 -8.64 -0.58 -20.16
C ALA A 192 -10.02 -0.16 -20.69
N ALA A 193 -10.24 1.15 -20.78
CA ALA A 193 -11.32 1.71 -21.57
C ALA A 193 -11.07 1.32 -23.04
N GLY A 194 -11.45 0.09 -23.40
CA GLY A 194 -10.93 -0.57 -24.60
C GLY A 194 -11.47 -1.98 -24.87
N SER A 195 -12.60 -2.37 -24.30
CA SER A 195 -13.43 -3.44 -24.90
C SER A 195 -14.92 -3.09 -24.81
N ASP A 196 -15.25 -1.89 -25.28
CA ASP A 196 -16.63 -1.56 -25.63
C ASP A 196 -17.01 -2.33 -26.92
N THR A 197 -17.75 -3.43 -26.74
CA THR A 197 -18.74 -3.96 -27.68
C THR A 197 -18.24 -4.37 -29.08
N GLN A 198 -17.75 -5.61 -29.22
CA GLN A 198 -17.95 -6.41 -30.44
C GLN A 198 -19.04 -7.47 -30.21
N ILE A 199 -20.24 -7.06 -29.81
CA ILE A 199 -21.43 -7.90 -29.95
C ILE A 199 -22.60 -7.04 -30.46
N SER A 200 -23.10 -7.44 -31.64
CA SER A 200 -24.40 -7.10 -32.24
C SER A 200 -24.48 -5.89 -33.18
N SER A 201 -24.10 -6.08 -34.44
CA SER A 201 -25.06 -5.91 -35.56
C SER A 201 -24.51 -6.38 -36.90
N SER A 202 -24.54 -7.70 -37.11
CA SER A 202 -24.80 -8.24 -38.45
C SER A 202 -25.53 -9.58 -38.31
N SER A 203 -26.78 -9.45 -37.86
CA SER A 203 -27.79 -10.50 -37.96
C SER A 203 -28.32 -10.53 -39.40
N VAL A 204 -28.22 -11.70 -40.02
CA VAL A 204 -29.10 -12.23 -41.07
C VAL A 204 -29.11 -11.52 -42.43
N ARG A 205 -28.48 -12.17 -43.43
CA ARG A 205 -28.98 -12.11 -44.81
C ARG A 205 -30.01 -13.24 -44.97
N GLN A 206 -31.26 -12.85 -45.22
CA GLN A 206 -32.25 -13.71 -45.89
C GLN A 206 -31.85 -13.90 -47.36
#